data_AF-A0A969KA62-F1
#
_entry.id   AF-A0A969KA62-F1
#
_cell.length_a   1.000
_cell.length_b   1.000
_cell.length_c   1.000
_cell.angle_alpha   90.00
_cell.angle_beta   90.00
_cell.angle_gamma   90.00
#
_symmetry.space_group_name_H-M   'P 1'
#
loop_
_entity.id
_entity.type
_entity.pdbx_description
1 polymer ?
#
loop_
_entity_poly.entity_id
_entity_poly.type
_entity_poly.pdbx_seq_one_letter_code
_entity_poly.pdbx_strand_id
1 'polypeptide(L)'
;MIVSTALYVRAERAAERARIEARTAQQVGEFLRDTLLGAGPAVAQGRDATILFDILDRTSERIEKELIDDPEIEAHLRSTLGVVYAELNRFDQAASQGQRALEIYLKLFGEENKDVAQTYSNLGLVEGRRGNHAESEKLAIKAVEIARIVHGPEDPKTGEFMQFVGNALTEAGRYKEALTYLDPALAIMRNAPGADPLVLGTAINSVGLAHHYLNEFDAAQAHYEEALEVHKRALGDAHPYVATDLMNLAHLAKSRGQMDDAEARFRETLAIQRKIYPDGDGVMISALDGLASVLKWAGQYDESQALTMEALEMSTRIFGPESDPVARQYNGLGTLLEAKGDPKGALDAYRTSLAINRKIYPPEHQQIATGLNNVGTALGRFGQEDEGLAMLREAIAISERALGPDSSQTTINLNNLGRLLRSAGSHEAALETFREVLTRRLRSVGEQNISTAVTRNDIALTLLEVDRAPEAIDESTKAVDTARATLGPDHNATTSFEIALASALCQGGRLDDAETLLRACLERQIAAAGDASE
;
A
#
# COMPACT_ATOMS: atom_id res chain seq x y z
N MET A 1 6.87 -61.51 4.09
CA MET A 1 7.05 -60.04 4.23
C MET A 1 7.14 -59.48 2.81
N ILE A 2 6.00 -59.20 2.19
CA ILE A 2 5.96 -58.65 0.83
C ILE A 2 5.73 -57.15 1.00
N VAL A 3 6.84 -56.40 1.11
CA VAL A 3 6.80 -54.95 0.89
C VAL A 3 6.32 -54.80 -0.55
N SER A 4 5.12 -54.25 -0.75
CA SER A 4 4.52 -54.20 -2.08
C SER A 4 5.41 -53.36 -3.01
N THR A 5 5.57 -53.84 -4.24
CA THR A 5 6.38 -53.18 -5.28
C THR A 5 6.02 -51.70 -5.46
N ALA A 6 4.79 -51.31 -5.14
CA ALA A 6 4.33 -49.92 -5.17
C ALA A 6 4.94 -49.04 -4.04
N LEU A 7 5.13 -49.58 -2.84
CA LEU A 7 5.81 -48.88 -1.75
C LEU A 7 7.32 -48.77 -2.01
N TYR A 8 7.91 -49.82 -2.61
CA TYR A 8 9.30 -49.80 -3.05
C TYR A 8 9.52 -48.74 -4.15
N VAL A 9 8.69 -48.72 -5.20
CA VAL A 9 8.79 -47.71 -6.28
C VAL A 9 8.52 -46.28 -5.79
N ARG A 10 7.61 -46.08 -4.84
CA ARG A 10 7.42 -44.76 -4.19
C ARG A 10 8.63 -44.35 -3.36
N ALA A 11 9.19 -45.26 -2.57
CA ALA A 11 10.38 -45.00 -1.77
C ALA A 11 11.62 -44.73 -2.63
N GLU A 12 11.77 -45.45 -3.74
CA GLU A 12 12.88 -45.28 -4.68
C GLU A 12 12.77 -43.95 -5.45
N ARG A 13 11.56 -43.56 -5.89
CA ARG A 13 11.31 -42.22 -6.47
C ARG A 13 11.51 -41.09 -5.46
N ALA A 14 11.13 -41.29 -4.20
CA ALA A 14 11.35 -40.31 -3.13
C ALA A 14 12.85 -40.17 -2.79
N ALA A 15 13.58 -41.29 -2.73
CA ALA A 15 15.02 -41.31 -2.51
C ALA A 15 15.80 -40.68 -3.68
N GLU A 16 15.35 -40.91 -4.92
CA GLU A 16 15.97 -40.29 -6.09
C GLU A 16 15.70 -38.78 -6.13
N ARG A 17 14.48 -38.32 -5.80
CA ARG A 17 14.19 -36.88 -5.62
C ARG A 17 15.05 -36.27 -4.53
N ALA A 18 15.16 -36.91 -3.36
CA ALA A 18 15.98 -36.41 -2.26
C ALA A 18 17.47 -36.31 -2.63
N ARG A 19 17.99 -37.23 -3.47
CA ARG A 19 19.37 -37.17 -3.99
C ARG A 19 19.56 -36.05 -4.99
N ILE A 20 18.59 -35.82 -5.87
CA ILE A 20 18.61 -34.71 -6.84
C ILE A 20 18.55 -33.39 -6.06
N GLU A 21 17.60 -33.23 -5.12
CA GLU A 21 17.46 -32.03 -4.28
C GLU A 21 18.73 -31.76 -3.45
N ALA A 22 19.33 -32.80 -2.85
CA ALA A 22 20.59 -32.65 -2.11
C ALA A 22 21.77 -32.24 -3.01
N ARG A 23 21.84 -32.79 -4.24
CA ARG A 23 22.87 -32.42 -5.22
C ARG A 23 22.67 -30.98 -5.68
N THR A 24 21.45 -30.59 -6.01
CA THR A 24 21.07 -29.22 -6.39
C THR A 24 21.44 -28.25 -5.26
N ALA A 25 21.06 -28.54 -4.01
CA ALA A 25 21.39 -27.70 -2.86
C ALA A 25 22.90 -27.56 -2.65
N GLN A 26 23.67 -28.64 -2.82
CA GLN A 26 25.12 -28.59 -2.72
C GLN A 26 25.71 -27.70 -3.82
N GLN A 27 25.33 -27.91 -5.09
CA GLN A 27 25.87 -27.16 -6.22
C GLN A 27 25.45 -25.68 -6.19
N VAL A 28 24.23 -25.37 -5.76
CA VAL A 28 23.76 -24.00 -5.48
C VAL A 28 24.63 -23.36 -4.39
N GLY A 29 24.87 -24.08 -3.30
CA GLY A 29 25.71 -23.58 -2.20
C GLY A 29 27.16 -23.33 -2.62
N GLU A 30 27.74 -24.21 -3.44
CA GLU A 30 29.09 -24.03 -3.98
C GLU A 30 29.15 -22.84 -4.95
N PHE A 31 28.17 -22.69 -5.83
CA PHE A 31 28.07 -21.59 -6.78
C PHE A 31 27.93 -20.22 -6.08
N LEU A 32 27.05 -20.13 -5.06
CA LEU A 32 26.86 -18.92 -4.27
C LEU A 32 28.13 -18.57 -3.47
N ARG A 33 28.80 -19.56 -2.88
CA ARG A 33 30.06 -19.36 -2.16
C ARG A 33 31.15 -18.81 -3.08
N ASP A 34 31.32 -19.39 -4.27
CA ASP A 34 32.36 -18.96 -5.22
C ASP A 34 32.07 -17.54 -5.74
N THR A 35 30.79 -17.21 -5.93
CA THR A 35 30.32 -15.87 -6.28
C THR A 35 30.62 -14.85 -5.18
N LEU A 36 30.34 -15.18 -3.92
CA LEU A 36 30.59 -14.29 -2.77
C LEU A 36 32.09 -14.14 -2.45
N LEU A 37 32.90 -15.18 -2.62
CA LEU A 37 34.35 -15.12 -2.42
C LEU A 37 35.06 -14.28 -3.48
N GLY A 38 34.53 -14.25 -4.71
CA GLY A 38 35.02 -13.39 -5.80
C GLY A 38 34.79 -11.89 -5.57
N ALA A 39 33.94 -11.51 -4.62
CA ALA A 39 33.49 -10.14 -4.41
C ALA A 39 34.43 -9.27 -3.54
N GLY A 40 35.39 -9.87 -2.83
CA GLY A 40 36.37 -9.18 -2.00
C GLY A 40 35.81 -8.50 -0.72
N PRO A 41 36.69 -7.96 0.16
CA PRO A 41 36.30 -7.53 1.51
C PRO A 41 35.42 -6.27 1.61
N ALA A 42 35.26 -5.51 0.52
CA ALA A 42 34.49 -4.26 0.51
C ALA A 42 32.97 -4.49 0.67
N VAL A 43 32.47 -5.63 0.16
CA VAL A 43 31.05 -6.04 0.28
C VAL A 43 30.68 -6.36 1.73
N ALA A 44 31.62 -6.92 2.50
CA ALA A 44 31.42 -7.22 3.91
C ALA A 44 31.28 -5.97 4.80
N GLN A 45 31.55 -4.77 4.26
CA GLN A 45 31.42 -3.51 5.01
C GLN A 45 30.13 -2.73 4.69
N GLY A 46 29.22 -3.27 3.87
CA GLY A 46 27.85 -2.75 3.72
C GLY A 46 27.72 -1.33 3.14
N ARG A 47 28.78 -0.80 2.50
CA ARG A 47 28.85 0.64 2.15
C ARG A 47 28.45 0.98 0.71
N ASP A 48 28.24 0.01 -0.17
CA ASP A 48 27.99 0.30 -1.59
C ASP A 48 27.05 -0.70 -2.26
N ALA A 49 25.77 -0.32 -2.40
CA ALA A 49 24.76 -1.11 -3.09
C ALA A 49 25.12 -1.38 -4.56
N THR A 50 25.94 -0.52 -5.17
CA THR A 50 26.43 -0.68 -6.55
C THR A 50 27.26 -1.95 -6.73
N ILE A 51 28.06 -2.33 -5.72
CA ILE A 51 28.89 -3.55 -5.79
C ILE A 51 28.00 -4.80 -5.68
N LEU A 52 26.95 -4.76 -4.86
CA LEU A 52 25.98 -5.85 -4.76
C LEU A 52 25.27 -6.08 -6.10
N PHE A 53 24.85 -5.01 -6.78
CA PHE A 53 24.21 -5.12 -8.09
C PHE A 53 25.16 -5.68 -9.15
N ASP A 54 26.41 -5.21 -9.19
CA ASP A 54 27.43 -5.75 -10.10
C ASP A 54 27.66 -7.26 -9.89
N ILE A 55 27.62 -7.72 -8.64
CA ILE A 55 27.76 -9.15 -8.32
C ILE A 55 26.55 -9.92 -8.84
N LEU A 56 25.33 -9.46 -8.56
CA LEU A 56 24.11 -10.14 -9.00
C LEU A 56 24.04 -10.21 -10.53
N ASP A 57 24.40 -9.13 -11.22
CA ASP A 57 24.39 -9.06 -12.69
C ASP A 57 25.43 -10.01 -13.29
N ARG A 58 26.66 -10.04 -12.75
CA ARG A 58 27.69 -11.01 -13.16
C ARG A 58 27.27 -12.45 -12.85
N THR A 59 26.58 -12.66 -11.74
CA THR A 59 26.06 -13.98 -11.36
C THR A 59 25.04 -14.45 -12.37
N SER A 60 24.13 -13.57 -12.79
CA SER A 60 23.16 -13.86 -13.85
C SER A 60 23.83 -14.27 -15.16
N GLU A 61 24.86 -13.53 -15.59
CA GLU A 61 25.62 -13.85 -16.80
C GLU A 61 26.38 -15.18 -16.69
N ARG A 62 26.93 -15.50 -15.51
CA ARG A 62 27.63 -16.77 -15.27
C ARG A 62 26.67 -17.94 -15.30
N ILE A 63 25.49 -17.83 -14.70
CA ILE A 63 24.44 -18.85 -14.77
C ILE A 63 24.12 -19.20 -16.23
N GLU A 64 23.97 -18.19 -17.09
CA GLU A 64 23.67 -18.41 -18.52
C GLU A 64 24.79 -19.14 -19.28
N LYS A 65 26.06 -19.00 -18.86
CA LYS A 65 27.21 -19.57 -19.57
C LYS A 65 27.66 -20.91 -18.99
N GLU A 66 27.65 -21.05 -17.66
CA GLU A 66 28.25 -22.17 -16.93
C GLU A 66 27.26 -23.31 -16.66
N LEU A 67 25.94 -23.06 -16.73
CA LEU A 67 24.91 -24.05 -16.37
C LEU A 67 24.04 -24.51 -17.55
N ILE A 68 24.51 -24.29 -18.79
CA ILE A 68 23.81 -24.72 -20.01
C ILE A 68 23.49 -26.21 -20.01
N ASP A 69 24.39 -27.03 -19.45
CA ASP A 69 24.25 -28.48 -19.42
C ASP A 69 23.47 -28.99 -18.18
N ASP A 70 23.15 -28.10 -17.22
CA ASP A 70 22.44 -28.41 -15.98
C ASP A 70 21.17 -27.54 -15.80
N PRO A 71 20.15 -27.72 -16.67
CA PRO A 71 19.01 -26.79 -16.76
C PRO A 71 18.15 -26.72 -15.49
N GLU A 72 18.07 -27.79 -14.69
CA GLU A 72 17.31 -27.76 -13.43
C GLU A 72 17.98 -26.84 -12.39
N ILE A 73 19.32 -26.86 -12.33
CA ILE A 73 20.11 -26.00 -11.43
C ILE A 73 20.07 -24.56 -11.93
N GLU A 74 20.18 -24.35 -13.25
CA GLU A 74 19.99 -23.05 -13.88
C GLU A 74 18.65 -22.43 -13.46
N ALA A 75 17.54 -23.17 -13.61
CA ALA A 75 16.21 -22.69 -13.27
C ALA A 75 16.07 -22.32 -11.79
N HIS A 76 16.62 -23.15 -10.90
CA HIS A 76 16.57 -22.90 -9.46
C HIS A 76 17.33 -21.63 -9.07
N LEU A 77 18.57 -21.49 -9.54
CA LEU A 77 19.39 -20.31 -9.27
C LEU A 77 18.76 -19.03 -9.86
N ARG A 78 18.17 -19.10 -11.05
CA ARG A 78 17.43 -17.98 -11.64
C ARG A 78 16.20 -17.61 -10.81
N SER A 79 15.44 -18.58 -10.31
CA SER A 79 14.29 -18.32 -9.44
C SER A 79 14.73 -17.61 -8.16
N THR A 80 15.79 -18.09 -7.49
CA THR A 80 16.37 -17.43 -6.32
C THR A 80 16.87 -16.03 -6.63
N LEU A 81 17.60 -15.85 -7.74
CA LEU A 81 18.11 -14.56 -8.17
C LEU A 81 16.96 -13.59 -8.47
N GLY A 82 15.86 -14.08 -9.03
CA GLY A 82 14.63 -13.31 -9.25
C GLY A 82 14.05 -12.76 -7.96
N VAL A 83 13.95 -13.59 -6.91
CA VAL A 83 13.49 -13.15 -5.57
C VAL A 83 14.43 -12.09 -4.99
N VAL A 84 15.75 -12.31 -5.05
CA VAL A 84 16.74 -11.36 -4.52
C VAL A 84 16.67 -10.02 -5.26
N TYR A 85 16.56 -10.01 -6.60
CA TYR A 85 16.35 -8.78 -7.35
C TYR A 85 15.05 -8.08 -6.95
N ALA A 86 13.98 -8.82 -6.67
CA ALA A 86 12.70 -8.26 -6.25
C ALA A 86 12.80 -7.59 -4.87
N GLU A 87 13.48 -8.22 -3.90
CA GLU A 87 13.76 -7.64 -2.58
C GLU A 87 14.59 -6.36 -2.68
N LEU A 88 15.47 -6.30 -3.68
CA LEU A 88 16.27 -5.11 -4.01
C LEU A 88 15.55 -4.12 -4.93
N ASN A 89 14.25 -4.29 -5.17
CA ASN A 89 13.39 -3.43 -6.00
C ASN A 89 13.83 -3.33 -7.47
N ARG A 90 14.62 -4.28 -7.97
CA ARG A 90 15.02 -4.38 -9.38
C ARG A 90 14.04 -5.27 -10.13
N PHE A 91 12.79 -4.84 -10.21
CA PHE A 91 11.69 -5.68 -10.67
C PHE A 91 11.82 -6.15 -12.12
N ASP A 92 12.45 -5.36 -13.01
CA ASP A 92 12.69 -5.80 -14.39
C ASP A 92 13.69 -6.97 -14.49
N GLN A 93 14.75 -6.92 -13.69
CA GLN A 93 15.71 -8.02 -13.61
C GLN A 93 15.08 -9.24 -12.94
N ALA A 94 14.31 -9.02 -11.87
CA ALA A 94 13.55 -10.06 -11.19
C ALA A 94 12.60 -10.80 -12.15
N ALA A 95 11.83 -10.04 -12.95
CA ALA A 95 10.91 -10.58 -13.93
C ALA A 95 11.65 -11.37 -15.02
N SER A 96 12.78 -10.85 -15.50
CA SER A 96 13.61 -11.55 -16.48
C SER A 96 14.14 -12.89 -15.96
N GLN A 97 14.67 -12.93 -14.72
CA GLN A 97 15.15 -14.18 -14.14
C GLN A 97 14.01 -15.18 -13.91
N GLY A 98 12.88 -14.72 -13.34
CA GLY A 98 11.72 -15.57 -13.11
C GLY A 98 11.13 -16.14 -14.40
N GLN A 99 11.05 -15.32 -15.46
CA GLN A 99 10.53 -15.76 -16.76
C GLN A 99 11.42 -16.84 -17.37
N ARG A 100 12.74 -16.65 -17.26
CA ARG A 100 13.70 -17.65 -17.74
C ARG A 100 13.65 -18.95 -16.93
N ALA A 101 13.54 -18.86 -15.61
CA ALA A 101 13.34 -20.02 -14.75
C ALA A 101 12.06 -20.79 -15.14
N LEU A 102 10.96 -20.06 -15.36
CA LEU A 102 9.67 -20.64 -15.75
C LEU A 102 9.77 -21.39 -17.10
N GLU A 103 10.42 -20.79 -18.10
CA GLU A 103 10.64 -21.42 -19.40
C GLU A 103 11.38 -22.75 -19.29
N ILE A 104 12.40 -22.82 -18.42
CA ILE A 104 13.19 -24.02 -18.22
C ILE A 104 12.37 -25.08 -17.46
N TYR A 105 11.73 -24.70 -16.36
CA TYR A 105 10.90 -25.63 -15.59
C TYR A 105 9.74 -26.21 -16.40
N LEU A 106 9.08 -25.40 -17.24
CA LEU A 106 8.02 -25.89 -18.15
C LEU A 106 8.57 -26.92 -19.15
N LYS A 107 9.79 -26.74 -19.67
CA LYS A 107 10.42 -27.70 -20.59
C LYS A 107 10.82 -29.01 -19.92
N LEU A 108 11.32 -28.93 -18.67
CA LEU A 108 11.78 -30.10 -17.94
C LEU A 108 10.65 -30.94 -17.36
N PHE A 109 9.63 -30.27 -16.82
CA PHE A 109 8.63 -30.91 -15.96
C PHE A 109 7.18 -30.78 -16.45
N GLY A 110 6.90 -29.92 -17.43
CA GLY A 110 5.55 -29.59 -17.85
C GLY A 110 4.82 -28.66 -16.87
N GLU A 111 3.53 -28.41 -17.09
CA GLU A 111 2.75 -27.45 -16.29
C GLU A 111 2.42 -27.95 -14.87
N GLU A 112 2.20 -29.26 -14.69
CA GLU A 112 1.78 -29.85 -13.42
C GLU A 112 2.96 -30.15 -12.49
N ASN A 113 3.72 -29.11 -12.11
CA ASN A 113 4.89 -29.24 -11.26
C ASN A 113 4.95 -28.16 -10.15
N LYS A 114 5.43 -28.55 -8.95
CA LYS A 114 5.55 -27.67 -7.77
C LYS A 114 6.42 -26.43 -8.01
N ASP A 115 7.52 -26.59 -8.74
CA ASP A 115 8.49 -25.52 -9.02
C ASP A 115 7.94 -24.55 -10.07
N VAL A 116 7.11 -25.06 -11.00
CA VAL A 116 6.34 -24.23 -11.94
C VAL A 116 5.30 -23.38 -11.20
N ALA A 117 4.53 -23.98 -10.28
CA ALA A 117 3.57 -23.24 -9.45
C ALA A 117 4.26 -22.14 -8.63
N GLN A 118 5.38 -22.46 -7.96
CA GLN A 118 6.16 -21.49 -7.20
C GLN A 118 6.71 -20.36 -8.08
N THR A 119 7.20 -20.68 -9.28
CA THR A 119 7.75 -19.68 -10.19
C THR A 119 6.66 -18.74 -10.73
N TYR A 120 5.47 -19.27 -11.04
CA TYR A 120 4.31 -18.44 -11.38
C TYR A 120 3.94 -17.48 -10.24
N SER A 121 3.92 -17.97 -8.99
CA SER A 121 3.64 -17.13 -7.82
C SER A 121 4.68 -16.02 -7.63
N ASN A 122 5.98 -16.35 -7.76
CA ASN A 122 7.07 -15.38 -7.62
C ASN A 122 6.99 -14.32 -8.73
N LEU A 123 6.74 -14.73 -9.98
CA LEU A 123 6.54 -13.80 -11.08
C LEU A 123 5.30 -12.94 -10.88
N GLY A 124 4.20 -13.49 -10.37
CA GLY A 124 3.00 -12.75 -10.03
C GLY A 124 3.32 -11.61 -9.06
N LEU A 125 4.02 -11.92 -7.95
CA LEU A 125 4.46 -10.91 -6.99
C LEU A 125 5.33 -9.81 -7.65
N VAL A 126 6.28 -10.18 -8.51
CA VAL A 126 7.13 -9.22 -9.21
C VAL A 126 6.32 -8.32 -10.14
N GLU A 127 5.40 -8.88 -10.92
CA GLU A 127 4.53 -8.09 -11.80
C GLU A 127 3.62 -7.15 -11.01
N GLY A 128 3.11 -7.57 -9.84
CA GLY A 128 2.35 -6.72 -8.93
C GLY A 128 3.17 -5.51 -8.47
N ARG A 129 4.43 -5.74 -8.09
CA ARG A 129 5.38 -4.67 -7.71
C ARG A 129 5.76 -3.75 -8.87
N ARG A 130 5.67 -4.21 -10.13
CA ARG A 130 5.82 -3.39 -11.34
C ARG A 130 4.57 -2.56 -11.66
N GLY A 131 3.48 -2.75 -10.92
CA GLY A 131 2.17 -2.14 -11.18
C GLY A 131 1.34 -2.89 -12.23
N ASN A 132 1.80 -4.04 -12.71
CA ASN A 132 1.10 -4.88 -13.69
C ASN A 132 0.10 -5.80 -12.98
N HIS A 133 -0.85 -5.23 -12.24
CA HIS A 133 -1.77 -5.96 -11.36
C HIS A 133 -2.58 -7.05 -12.09
N ALA A 134 -2.97 -6.83 -13.35
CA ALA A 134 -3.71 -7.81 -14.14
C ALA A 134 -2.86 -9.05 -14.50
N GLU A 135 -1.58 -8.87 -14.82
CA GLU A 135 -0.68 -10.01 -15.07
C GLU A 135 -0.30 -10.69 -13.75
N SER A 136 -0.10 -9.92 -12.67
CA SER A 136 0.09 -10.45 -11.32
C SER A 136 -1.02 -11.41 -10.91
N GLU A 137 -2.27 -10.99 -11.06
CA GLU A 137 -3.45 -11.81 -10.76
C GLU A 137 -3.46 -13.09 -11.61
N LYS A 138 -3.28 -12.96 -12.92
CA LYS A 138 -3.27 -14.10 -13.85
C LYS A 138 -2.20 -15.14 -13.50
N LEU A 139 -1.00 -14.69 -13.16
CA LEU A 139 0.10 -15.57 -12.76
C LEU A 139 -0.17 -16.23 -11.41
N ALA A 140 -0.69 -15.48 -10.43
CA ALA A 140 -1.05 -16.03 -9.12
C ALA A 140 -2.19 -17.06 -9.20
N ILE A 141 -3.21 -16.83 -10.04
CA ILE A 141 -4.30 -17.79 -10.29
C ILE A 141 -3.75 -19.09 -10.88
N LYS A 142 -2.85 -19.00 -11.87
CA LYS A 142 -2.19 -20.19 -12.44
C LYS A 142 -1.42 -20.98 -11.38
N ALA A 143 -0.73 -20.31 -10.46
CA ALA A 143 -0.04 -20.97 -9.36
C ALA A 143 -1.01 -21.77 -8.48
N VAL A 144 -2.19 -21.21 -8.16
CA VAL A 144 -3.26 -21.90 -7.41
C VAL A 144 -3.82 -23.10 -8.16
N GLU A 145 -4.09 -22.95 -9.46
CA GLU A 145 -4.61 -24.04 -10.31
C GLU A 145 -3.65 -25.24 -10.31
N ILE A 146 -2.36 -24.99 -10.47
CA ILE A 146 -1.33 -26.04 -10.44
C ILE A 146 -1.21 -26.61 -9.02
N ALA A 147 -1.20 -25.77 -7.99
CA ALA A 147 -1.08 -26.21 -6.60
C ALA A 147 -2.21 -27.16 -6.19
N ARG A 148 -3.45 -26.89 -6.60
CA ARG A 148 -4.60 -27.77 -6.37
C ARG A 148 -4.42 -29.17 -6.98
N ILE A 149 -3.69 -29.26 -8.09
CA ILE A 149 -3.39 -30.55 -8.76
C ILE A 149 -2.23 -31.27 -8.05
N VAL A 150 -1.12 -30.56 -7.80
CA VAL A 150 0.14 -31.19 -7.36
C VAL A 150 0.23 -31.40 -5.85
N HIS A 151 -0.40 -30.54 -5.05
CA HIS A 151 -0.47 -30.63 -3.58
C HIS A 151 -1.83 -31.16 -3.11
N GLY A 152 -2.91 -30.71 -3.76
CA GLY A 152 -4.28 -31.01 -3.38
C GLY A 152 -5.00 -29.75 -2.86
N PRO A 153 -6.35 -29.72 -2.93
CA PRO A 153 -7.12 -28.50 -2.63
C PRO A 153 -7.08 -28.08 -1.16
N GLU A 154 -6.92 -29.02 -0.23
CA GLU A 154 -6.88 -28.78 1.23
C GLU A 154 -5.44 -28.75 1.78
N ASP A 155 -4.44 -28.71 0.90
CA ASP A 155 -3.04 -28.63 1.32
C ASP A 155 -2.68 -27.19 1.74
N PRO A 156 -1.95 -26.98 2.85
CA PRO A 156 -1.49 -25.65 3.28
C PRO A 156 -0.81 -24.85 2.19
N LYS A 157 -0.05 -25.52 1.31
CA LYS A 157 0.67 -24.85 0.23
C LYS A 157 -0.29 -24.28 -0.82
N THR A 158 -1.41 -24.97 -1.07
CA THR A 158 -2.50 -24.42 -1.89
C THR A 158 -3.11 -23.19 -1.21
N GLY A 159 -3.29 -23.24 0.11
CA GLY A 159 -3.70 -22.08 0.91
C GLY A 159 -2.76 -20.88 0.75
N GLU A 160 -1.45 -21.09 0.82
CA GLU A 160 -0.45 -20.02 0.61
C GLU A 160 -0.58 -19.36 -0.77
N PHE A 161 -0.71 -20.15 -1.84
CA PHE A 161 -0.92 -19.60 -3.18
C PHE A 161 -2.23 -18.82 -3.30
N MET A 162 -3.30 -19.29 -2.64
CA MET A 162 -4.57 -18.56 -2.59
C MET A 162 -4.43 -17.25 -1.82
N GLN A 163 -3.66 -17.23 -0.74
CA GLN A 163 -3.33 -15.99 -0.01
C GLN A 163 -2.61 -14.99 -0.92
N PHE A 164 -1.67 -15.43 -1.76
CA PHE A 164 -1.00 -14.54 -2.72
C PHE A 164 -1.96 -13.94 -3.75
N VAL A 165 -2.92 -14.71 -4.26
CA VAL A 165 -3.99 -14.17 -5.13
C VAL A 165 -4.79 -13.11 -4.37
N GLY A 166 -5.18 -13.42 -3.13
CA GLY A 166 -5.87 -12.48 -2.25
C GLY A 166 -5.10 -11.17 -2.06
N ASN A 167 -3.80 -11.24 -1.78
CA ASN A 167 -2.95 -10.07 -1.61
C ASN A 167 -2.83 -9.24 -2.90
N ALA A 168 -2.64 -9.90 -4.05
CA ALA A 168 -2.61 -9.21 -5.34
C ALA A 168 -3.94 -8.49 -5.65
N LEU A 169 -5.08 -9.11 -5.31
CA LEU A 169 -6.40 -8.50 -5.45
C LEU A 169 -6.59 -7.33 -4.48
N THR A 170 -6.09 -7.44 -3.25
CA THR A 170 -6.10 -6.35 -2.27
C THR A 170 -5.26 -5.17 -2.76
N GLU A 171 -4.06 -5.41 -3.30
CA GLU A 171 -3.23 -4.36 -3.91
C GLU A 171 -3.93 -3.70 -5.13
N ALA A 172 -4.70 -4.48 -5.89
CA ALA A 172 -5.51 -3.98 -7.00
C ALA A 172 -6.81 -3.26 -6.55
N GLY A 173 -7.07 -3.14 -5.25
CA GLY A 173 -8.27 -2.50 -4.70
C GLY A 173 -9.55 -3.36 -4.74
N ARG A 174 -9.45 -4.64 -5.09
CA ARG A 174 -10.57 -5.59 -5.26
C ARG A 174 -10.78 -6.42 -4.00
N TYR A 175 -11.01 -5.75 -2.87
CA TYR A 175 -11.01 -6.36 -1.53
C TYR A 175 -12.06 -7.46 -1.32
N LYS A 176 -13.29 -7.28 -1.86
CA LYS A 176 -14.33 -8.32 -1.76
C LYS A 176 -13.95 -9.59 -2.52
N GLU A 177 -13.30 -9.44 -3.67
CA GLU A 177 -12.81 -10.58 -4.46
C GLU A 177 -11.60 -11.20 -3.79
N ALA A 178 -10.72 -10.40 -3.17
CA ALA A 178 -9.61 -10.90 -2.36
C ALA A 178 -10.10 -11.86 -1.27
N LEU A 179 -11.17 -11.52 -0.54
CA LEU A 179 -11.75 -12.38 0.50
C LEU A 179 -12.24 -13.74 -0.04
N THR A 180 -12.64 -13.84 -1.31
CA THR A 180 -13.01 -15.14 -1.91
C THR A 180 -11.85 -16.13 -2.03
N TYR A 181 -10.61 -15.63 -1.95
CA TYR A 181 -9.39 -16.44 -1.88
C TYR A 181 -8.81 -16.49 -0.46
N LEU A 182 -8.85 -15.38 0.28
CA LEU A 182 -8.27 -15.28 1.62
C LEU A 182 -9.05 -16.10 2.66
N ASP A 183 -10.39 -16.08 2.65
CA ASP A 183 -11.17 -16.83 3.64
C ASP A 183 -10.98 -18.35 3.51
N PRO A 184 -11.05 -18.96 2.31
CA PRO A 184 -10.76 -20.38 2.18
C PRO A 184 -9.30 -20.71 2.46
N ALA A 185 -8.35 -19.84 2.09
CA ALA A 185 -6.93 -20.02 2.40
C ALA A 185 -6.70 -20.10 3.92
N LEU A 186 -7.28 -19.16 4.67
CA LEU A 186 -7.21 -19.14 6.13
C LEU A 186 -7.88 -20.39 6.74
N ALA A 187 -9.02 -20.83 6.20
CA ALA A 187 -9.67 -22.05 6.65
C ALA A 187 -8.79 -23.31 6.45
N ILE A 188 -8.14 -23.42 5.28
CA ILE A 188 -7.19 -24.51 5.00
C ILE A 188 -6.04 -24.49 6.02
N MET A 189 -5.41 -23.33 6.22
CA MET A 189 -4.27 -23.19 7.13
C MET A 189 -4.66 -23.47 8.59
N ARG A 190 -5.82 -23.01 9.07
CA ARG A 190 -6.30 -23.30 10.44
C ARG A 190 -6.55 -24.78 10.69
N ASN A 191 -7.05 -25.50 9.68
CA ASN A 191 -7.42 -26.90 9.81
C ASN A 191 -6.25 -27.86 9.56
N ALA A 192 -5.13 -27.37 9.02
CA ALA A 192 -3.99 -28.18 8.69
C ALA A 192 -3.21 -28.63 9.93
N PRO A 193 -2.99 -29.95 10.13
CA PRO A 193 -2.20 -30.45 11.25
C PRO A 193 -0.76 -29.94 11.17
N GLY A 194 -0.30 -29.22 12.20
CA GLY A 194 1.06 -28.69 12.22
C GLY A 194 1.29 -27.52 11.26
N ALA A 195 0.23 -26.78 10.90
CA ALA A 195 0.37 -25.52 10.16
C ALA A 195 1.42 -24.63 10.82
N ASP A 196 2.31 -24.09 10.01
CA ASP A 196 3.33 -23.14 10.48
C ASP A 196 2.61 -21.91 11.08
N PRO A 197 2.79 -21.62 12.38
CA PRO A 197 2.20 -20.45 13.01
C PRO A 197 2.53 -19.15 12.27
N LEU A 198 3.68 -19.09 11.59
CA LEU A 198 4.05 -17.93 10.79
C LEU A 198 3.14 -17.76 9.57
N VAL A 199 2.94 -18.83 8.80
CA VAL A 199 2.08 -18.81 7.61
C VAL A 199 0.65 -18.49 8.02
N LEU A 200 0.18 -19.09 9.11
CA LEU A 200 -1.14 -18.83 9.68
C LEU A 200 -1.32 -17.35 10.08
N GLY A 201 -0.39 -16.78 10.86
CA GLY A 201 -0.48 -15.38 11.28
C GLY A 201 -0.45 -14.41 10.09
N THR A 202 0.35 -14.69 9.07
CA THR A 202 0.40 -13.89 7.84
C THR A 202 -0.92 -13.93 7.06
N ALA A 203 -1.57 -15.10 6.98
CA ALA A 203 -2.88 -15.24 6.33
C ALA A 203 -3.99 -14.51 7.11
N ILE A 204 -4.00 -14.62 8.44
CA ILE A 204 -4.92 -13.87 9.31
C ILE A 204 -4.74 -12.37 9.09
N ASN A 205 -3.49 -11.89 9.09
CA ASN A 205 -3.17 -10.47 8.84
C ASN A 205 -3.66 -10.02 7.46
N SER A 206 -3.51 -10.86 6.43
CA SER A 206 -3.97 -10.57 5.06
C SER A 206 -5.50 -10.42 4.97
N VAL A 207 -6.27 -11.27 5.68
CA VAL A 207 -7.73 -11.14 5.83
C VAL A 207 -8.09 -9.84 6.56
N GLY A 208 -7.38 -9.53 7.66
CA GLY A 208 -7.54 -8.27 8.38
C GLY A 208 -7.34 -7.04 7.50
N LEU A 209 -6.35 -7.07 6.61
CA LEU A 209 -6.07 -6.01 5.64
C LEU A 209 -7.20 -5.81 4.63
N ALA A 210 -7.76 -6.90 4.08
CA ALA A 210 -8.89 -6.80 3.17
C ALA A 210 -10.12 -6.19 3.87
N HIS A 211 -10.44 -6.60 5.11
CA HIS A 211 -11.51 -6.00 5.91
C HIS A 211 -11.25 -4.53 6.25
N HIS A 212 -10.00 -4.16 6.56
CA HIS A 212 -9.62 -2.78 6.84
C HIS A 212 -9.96 -1.89 5.64
N TYR A 213 -9.57 -2.29 4.43
CA TYR A 213 -9.88 -1.53 3.22
C TYR A 213 -11.36 -1.54 2.83
N LEU A 214 -12.15 -2.50 3.31
CA LEU A 214 -13.61 -2.47 3.21
C LEU A 214 -14.29 -1.55 4.23
N ASN A 215 -13.52 -0.94 5.15
CA ASN A 215 -13.99 -0.21 6.32
C ASN A 215 -14.76 -1.08 7.33
N GLU A 216 -14.53 -2.39 7.30
CA GLU A 216 -15.08 -3.35 8.25
C GLU A 216 -14.16 -3.42 9.47
N PHE A 217 -14.02 -2.29 10.18
CA PHE A 217 -12.94 -2.09 11.15
C PHE A 217 -12.96 -3.08 12.32
N ASP A 218 -14.13 -3.53 12.76
CA ASP A 218 -14.25 -4.50 13.86
C ASP A 218 -13.70 -5.87 13.46
N ALA A 219 -14.02 -6.31 12.24
CA ALA A 219 -13.46 -7.53 11.67
C ALA A 219 -11.94 -7.38 11.47
N ALA A 220 -11.48 -6.25 10.93
CA ALA A 220 -10.06 -5.98 10.75
C ALA A 220 -9.28 -6.04 12.07
N GLN A 221 -9.82 -5.42 13.13
CA GLN A 221 -9.19 -5.43 14.46
C GLN A 221 -9.07 -6.86 15.00
N ALA A 222 -10.14 -7.63 14.97
CA ALA A 222 -10.14 -9.00 15.48
C ALA A 222 -9.06 -9.86 14.80
N HIS A 223 -8.94 -9.76 13.47
CA HIS A 223 -7.92 -10.49 12.73
C HIS A 223 -6.50 -9.98 13.05
N TYR A 224 -6.26 -8.68 13.08
CA TYR A 224 -4.92 -8.17 13.40
C TYR A 224 -4.49 -8.51 14.83
N GLU A 225 -5.39 -8.47 15.82
CA GLU A 225 -5.11 -8.88 17.19
C GLU A 225 -4.82 -10.39 17.29
N GLU A 226 -5.56 -11.22 16.55
CA GLU A 226 -5.29 -12.66 16.47
C GLU A 226 -3.92 -12.93 15.81
N ALA A 227 -3.60 -12.26 14.70
CA ALA A 227 -2.30 -12.38 14.04
C ALA A 227 -1.15 -11.98 14.97
N LEU A 228 -1.29 -10.86 15.68
CA LEU A 228 -0.33 -10.39 16.68
C LEU A 228 -0.12 -11.44 17.78
N GLU A 229 -1.19 -12.05 18.27
CA GLU A 229 -1.11 -13.08 19.31
C GLU A 229 -0.40 -14.34 18.81
N VAL A 230 -0.71 -14.79 17.60
CA VAL A 230 -0.05 -15.94 16.95
C VAL A 230 1.44 -15.68 16.76
N HIS A 231 1.81 -14.54 16.18
CA HIS A 231 3.22 -14.19 15.96
C HIS A 231 3.99 -13.97 17.27
N LYS A 232 3.41 -13.29 18.27
CA LYS A 232 4.06 -13.12 19.58
C LYS A 232 4.32 -14.46 20.27
N ARG A 233 3.36 -15.38 20.26
CA ARG A 233 3.54 -16.72 20.85
C ARG A 233 4.63 -17.53 20.14
N ALA A 234 4.70 -17.43 18.81
CA ALA A 234 5.64 -18.22 18.01
C ALA A 234 7.07 -17.64 17.99
N LEU A 235 7.20 -16.32 18.01
CA LEU A 235 8.45 -15.62 17.66
C LEU A 235 8.97 -14.68 18.77
N GLY A 236 8.15 -14.42 19.79
CA GLY A 236 8.41 -13.44 20.85
C GLY A 236 8.07 -12.01 20.41
N ASP A 237 8.20 -11.06 21.33
CA ASP A 237 7.75 -9.68 21.14
C ASP A 237 8.62 -8.85 20.18
N ALA A 238 9.88 -9.24 19.98
CA ALA A 238 10.84 -8.49 19.17
C ALA A 238 11.10 -9.19 17.82
N HIS A 239 10.06 -9.33 17.01
CA HIS A 239 10.11 -9.96 15.69
C HIS A 239 9.51 -9.05 14.58
N PRO A 240 10.01 -9.07 13.34
CA PRO A 240 9.48 -8.22 12.26
C PRO A 240 7.97 -8.39 12.00
N TYR A 241 7.44 -9.62 12.07
CA TYR A 241 6.00 -9.85 11.92
C TYR A 241 5.15 -9.22 13.02
N VAL A 242 5.65 -9.23 14.28
CA VAL A 242 4.98 -8.53 15.39
C VAL A 242 4.96 -7.02 15.13
N ALA A 243 6.04 -6.45 14.61
CA ALA A 243 6.08 -5.05 14.20
C ALA A 243 5.10 -4.75 13.05
N THR A 244 4.96 -5.64 12.06
CA THR A 244 3.99 -5.49 10.98
C THR A 244 2.54 -5.52 11.50
N ASP A 245 2.21 -6.45 12.41
CA ASP A 245 0.87 -6.52 13.01
C ASP A 245 0.55 -5.25 13.80
N LEU A 246 1.50 -4.76 14.61
CA LEU A 246 1.37 -3.50 15.36
C LEU A 246 1.19 -2.29 14.43
N MET A 247 1.92 -2.25 13.32
CA MET A 247 1.80 -1.19 12.32
C MET A 247 0.40 -1.18 11.68
N ASN A 248 -0.13 -2.35 11.31
CA ASN A 248 -1.47 -2.47 10.76
C ASN A 248 -2.55 -2.06 11.78
N LEU A 249 -2.37 -2.47 13.03
CA LEU A 249 -3.19 -2.03 14.17
C LEU A 249 -3.10 -0.51 14.41
N ALA A 250 -1.95 0.12 14.21
CA ALA A 250 -1.78 1.57 14.30
C ALA A 250 -2.49 2.30 13.16
N HIS A 251 -2.39 1.80 11.93
CA HIS A 251 -3.13 2.32 10.79
C HIS A 251 -4.65 2.19 10.98
N LEU A 252 -5.12 1.08 11.54
CA LEU A 252 -6.54 0.87 11.85
C LEU A 252 -7.02 1.86 12.92
N ALA A 253 -6.26 2.05 14.00
CA ALA A 253 -6.57 3.05 15.03
C ALA A 253 -6.67 4.46 14.43
N LYS A 254 -5.74 4.83 13.54
CA LYS A 254 -5.80 6.09 12.79
C LYS A 254 -7.06 6.20 11.93
N SER A 255 -7.45 5.14 11.21
CA SER A 255 -8.70 5.10 10.42
C SER A 255 -9.96 5.28 11.27
N ARG A 256 -9.92 4.88 12.53
CA ARG A 256 -11.01 5.11 13.50
C ARG A 256 -10.92 6.45 14.23
N GLY A 257 -9.87 7.25 14.00
CA GLY A 257 -9.64 8.50 14.72
C GLY A 257 -9.04 8.33 16.13
N GLN A 258 -8.62 7.12 16.50
CA GLN A 258 -7.99 6.81 17.78
C GLN A 258 -6.48 7.16 17.73
N MET A 259 -6.16 8.45 17.79
CA MET A 259 -4.82 8.96 17.51
C MET A 259 -3.77 8.54 18.56
N ASP A 260 -4.14 8.49 19.85
CA ASP A 260 -3.22 8.10 20.93
C ASP A 260 -2.81 6.62 20.84
N ASP A 261 -3.76 5.74 20.54
CA ASP A 261 -3.48 4.31 20.30
C ASP A 261 -2.62 4.12 19.04
N ALA A 262 -2.89 4.88 17.98
CA ALA A 262 -2.06 4.88 16.78
C ALA A 262 -0.61 5.31 17.09
N GLU A 263 -0.43 6.39 17.84
CA GLU A 263 0.88 6.90 18.26
C GLU A 263 1.67 5.85 19.06
N ALA A 264 1.03 5.25 20.08
CA ALA A 264 1.64 4.23 20.92
C ALA A 264 2.13 3.03 20.09
N ARG A 265 1.29 2.51 19.19
CA ARG A 265 1.61 1.36 18.35
C ARG A 265 2.69 1.65 17.31
N PHE A 266 2.70 2.84 16.70
CA PHE A 266 3.80 3.24 15.81
C PHE A 266 5.13 3.35 16.57
N ARG A 267 5.13 3.89 17.79
CA ARG A 267 6.35 3.94 18.62
C ARG A 267 6.85 2.56 19.02
N GLU A 268 5.96 1.63 19.38
CA GLU A 268 6.33 0.23 19.65
C GLU A 268 6.93 -0.44 18.41
N THR A 269 6.29 -0.26 17.24
CA THR A 269 6.79 -0.74 15.94
C THR A 269 8.21 -0.23 15.67
N LEU A 270 8.45 1.09 15.83
CA LEU A 270 9.77 1.70 15.63
C LEU A 270 10.81 1.17 16.63
N ALA A 271 10.43 0.94 17.89
CA ALA A 271 11.33 0.39 18.89
C ALA A 271 11.78 -1.04 18.53
N ILE A 272 10.86 -1.87 18.06
CA ILE A 272 11.16 -3.23 17.57
C ILE A 272 12.06 -3.15 16.33
N GLN A 273 11.68 -2.36 15.33
CA GLN A 273 12.43 -2.30 14.06
C GLN A 273 13.84 -1.74 14.24
N ARG A 274 14.04 -0.69 15.06
CA ARG A 274 15.38 -0.13 15.33
C ARG A 274 16.32 -1.13 15.99
N LYS A 275 15.78 -2.10 16.72
CA LYS A 275 16.56 -3.18 17.33
C LYS A 275 16.97 -4.26 16.32
N ILE A 276 16.11 -4.57 15.36
CA ILE A 276 16.31 -5.66 14.40
C ILE A 276 17.08 -5.19 13.17
N TYR A 277 16.71 -4.03 12.62
CA TYR A 277 17.30 -3.40 11.46
C TYR A 277 17.83 -2.01 11.87
N PRO A 278 19.01 -1.92 12.51
CA PRO A 278 19.57 -0.63 12.94
C PRO A 278 19.86 0.31 11.77
N ASP A 279 20.11 -0.27 10.59
CA ASP A 279 20.27 0.44 9.32
C ASP A 279 18.93 0.71 8.60
N GLY A 280 17.79 0.48 9.25
CA GLY A 280 16.46 0.74 8.69
C GLY A 280 15.97 -0.26 7.65
N ASP A 281 14.65 -0.24 7.43
CA ASP A 281 13.95 -1.09 6.47
C ASP A 281 12.64 -0.41 6.01
N GLY A 282 11.89 -1.06 5.10
CA GLY A 282 10.64 -0.53 4.59
C GLY A 282 9.54 -0.40 5.65
N VAL A 283 9.52 -1.28 6.65
CA VAL A 283 8.53 -1.20 7.75
C VAL A 283 8.86 -0.02 8.66
N MET A 284 10.13 0.23 8.96
CA MET A 284 10.54 1.40 9.74
C MET A 284 10.18 2.70 9.03
N ILE A 285 10.42 2.83 7.72
CA ILE A 285 10.00 4.00 6.95
C ILE A 285 8.48 4.22 7.06
N SER A 286 7.69 3.15 6.89
CA SER A 286 6.22 3.23 6.96
C SER A 286 5.73 3.63 8.36
N ALA A 287 6.39 3.13 9.41
CA ALA A 287 6.07 3.50 10.79
C ALA A 287 6.49 4.94 11.13
N LEU A 288 7.61 5.44 10.59
CA LEU A 288 8.01 6.84 10.70
C LEU A 288 6.97 7.75 10.02
N ASP A 289 6.54 7.42 8.80
CA ASP A 289 5.50 8.15 8.07
C ASP A 289 4.17 8.17 8.84
N GLY A 290 3.78 7.02 9.38
CA GLY A 290 2.59 6.83 10.20
C GLY A 290 2.61 7.74 11.44
N LEU A 291 3.68 7.66 12.22
CA LEU A 291 3.87 8.47 13.43
C LEU A 291 3.96 9.96 13.10
N ALA A 292 4.72 10.35 12.08
CA ALA A 292 4.81 11.74 11.63
C ALA A 292 3.43 12.29 11.26
N SER A 293 2.59 11.48 10.60
CA SER A 293 1.21 11.87 10.28
C SER A 293 0.34 12.06 11.52
N VAL A 294 0.48 11.22 12.55
CA VAL A 294 -0.28 11.34 13.81
C VAL A 294 0.15 12.58 14.58
N LEU A 295 1.46 12.79 14.75
CA LEU A 295 2.02 13.97 15.42
C LEU A 295 1.65 15.28 14.68
N LYS A 296 1.64 15.27 13.34
CA LYS A 296 1.16 16.41 12.55
C LYS A 296 -0.30 16.74 12.88
N TRP A 297 -1.14 15.72 13.01
CA TRP A 297 -2.55 15.91 13.37
C TRP A 297 -2.70 16.47 14.78
N ALA A 298 -1.86 16.02 15.73
CA ALA A 298 -1.79 16.56 17.09
C ALA A 298 -1.14 17.96 17.20
N GLY A 299 -0.71 18.56 16.08
CA GLY A 299 -0.04 19.87 16.06
C GLY A 299 1.41 19.85 16.50
N GLN A 300 2.00 18.67 16.72
CA GLN A 300 3.41 18.47 17.10
C GLN A 300 4.31 18.49 15.85
N TYR A 301 4.34 19.64 15.16
CA TYR A 301 4.97 19.78 13.85
C TYR A 301 6.49 19.56 13.85
N ASP A 302 7.20 19.93 14.92
CA ASP A 302 8.65 19.81 14.97
C ASP A 302 9.11 18.35 15.11
N GLU A 303 8.43 17.54 15.95
CA GLU A 303 8.71 16.11 16.06
C GLU A 303 8.31 15.38 14.77
N SER A 304 7.14 15.72 14.20
CA SER A 304 6.71 15.22 12.89
C SER A 304 7.74 15.51 11.79
N GLN A 305 8.35 16.69 11.81
CA GLN A 305 9.36 17.09 10.84
C GLN A 305 10.65 16.30 11.03
N ALA A 306 11.08 16.07 12.27
CA ALA A 306 12.25 15.24 12.56
C ALA A 306 12.10 13.81 12.02
N LEU A 307 10.93 13.18 12.26
CA LEU A 307 10.64 11.83 11.76
C LEU A 307 10.54 11.77 10.23
N THR A 308 9.93 12.79 9.60
CA THR A 308 9.86 12.88 8.14
C THR A 308 11.26 12.98 7.53
N MET A 309 12.16 13.75 8.14
CA MET A 309 13.55 13.86 7.69
C MET A 309 14.34 12.56 7.90
N GLU A 310 14.11 11.85 9.00
CA GLU A 310 14.68 10.51 9.24
C GLU A 310 14.25 9.51 8.16
N ALA A 311 12.94 9.48 7.84
CA ALA A 311 12.39 8.62 6.79
C ALA A 311 12.93 8.99 5.39
N LEU A 312 13.13 10.28 5.11
CA LEU A 312 13.76 10.77 3.88
C LEU A 312 15.22 10.33 3.75
N GLU A 313 16.02 10.48 4.81
CA GLU A 313 17.42 10.05 4.82
C GLU A 313 17.52 8.54 4.62
N MET A 314 16.69 7.77 5.34
CA MET A 314 16.63 6.32 5.22
C MET A 314 16.22 5.87 3.82
N SER A 315 15.16 6.47 3.26
CA SER A 315 14.70 6.19 1.90
C SER A 315 15.78 6.52 0.86
N THR A 316 16.48 7.64 1.02
CA THR A 316 17.56 8.05 0.12
C THR A 316 18.72 7.07 0.16
N ARG A 317 19.07 6.56 1.34
CA ARG A 317 20.16 5.59 1.50
C ARG A 317 19.80 4.21 0.94
N ILE A 318 18.57 3.73 1.18
CA ILE A 318 18.14 2.38 0.76
C ILE A 318 17.83 2.32 -0.74
N PHE A 319 17.13 3.32 -1.27
CA PHE A 319 16.57 3.29 -2.63
C PHE A 319 17.29 4.23 -3.61
N GLY A 320 18.20 5.08 -3.12
CA GLY A 320 18.84 6.13 -3.90
C GLY A 320 17.98 7.41 -4.01
N PRO A 321 18.59 8.56 -4.35
CA PRO A 321 17.93 9.87 -4.36
C PRO A 321 16.88 10.05 -5.47
N GLU A 322 16.95 9.25 -6.53
CA GLU A 322 15.99 9.27 -7.65
C GLU A 322 15.11 8.03 -7.61
N SER A 323 14.27 7.92 -6.58
CA SER A 323 13.41 6.77 -6.36
C SER A 323 12.00 7.19 -5.88
N ASP A 324 11.00 6.34 -6.12
CA ASP A 324 9.62 6.60 -5.68
C ASP A 324 9.51 6.81 -4.16
N PRO A 325 10.16 5.99 -3.29
CA PRO A 325 10.13 6.24 -1.85
C PRO A 325 10.61 7.64 -1.49
N VAL A 326 11.68 8.14 -2.10
CA VAL A 326 12.19 9.51 -1.85
C VAL A 326 11.20 10.58 -2.33
N ALA A 327 10.57 10.40 -3.50
CA ALA A 327 9.54 11.32 -3.96
C ALA A 327 8.33 11.38 -2.99
N ARG A 328 7.91 10.22 -2.46
CA ARG A 328 6.85 10.15 -1.44
C ARG A 328 7.22 10.88 -0.15
N GLN A 329 8.48 10.78 0.29
CA GLN A 329 8.96 11.52 1.47
C GLN A 329 8.92 13.04 1.26
N TYR A 330 9.31 13.53 0.08
CA TYR A 330 9.17 14.96 -0.26
C TYR A 330 7.70 15.41 -0.33
N ASN A 331 6.79 14.56 -0.84
CA ASN A 331 5.35 14.85 -0.75
C ASN A 331 4.89 14.94 0.71
N GLY A 332 5.29 14.00 1.56
CA GLY A 332 4.99 14.00 2.99
C GLY A 332 5.46 15.29 3.67
N LEU A 333 6.71 15.68 3.43
CA LEU A 333 7.30 16.93 3.91
C LEU A 333 6.51 18.15 3.43
N GLY A 334 6.09 18.17 2.16
CA GLY A 334 5.21 19.22 1.63
C GLY A 334 3.94 19.38 2.46
N THR A 335 3.23 18.27 2.72
CA THR A 335 1.98 18.32 3.50
C THR A 335 2.18 18.76 4.95
N LEU A 336 3.36 18.46 5.52
CA LEU A 336 3.71 18.88 6.87
C LEU A 336 4.01 20.38 6.93
N LEU A 337 4.79 20.89 5.98
CA LEU A 337 5.14 22.30 5.91
C LEU A 337 3.90 23.18 5.66
N GLU A 338 2.92 22.70 4.88
CA GLU A 338 1.64 23.39 4.75
C GLU A 338 0.90 23.48 6.08
N ALA A 339 0.82 22.38 6.83
CA ALA A 339 0.18 22.35 8.15
C ALA A 339 0.91 23.26 9.17
N LYS A 340 2.23 23.38 9.06
CA LYS A 340 3.05 24.29 9.87
C LYS A 340 2.92 25.77 9.47
N GLY A 341 2.25 26.06 8.35
CA GLY A 341 2.10 27.43 7.83
C GLY A 341 3.32 27.94 7.05
N ASP A 342 4.14 27.05 6.48
CA ASP A 342 5.23 27.38 5.56
C ASP A 342 4.87 26.99 4.11
N PRO A 343 4.09 27.84 3.41
CA PRO A 343 3.63 27.52 2.05
C PRO A 343 4.78 27.51 1.03
N LYS A 344 5.88 28.25 1.29
CA LYS A 344 7.03 28.26 0.40
C LYS A 344 7.81 26.95 0.50
N GLY A 345 8.14 26.53 1.73
CA GLY A 345 8.82 25.25 1.96
C GLY A 345 8.00 24.08 1.42
N ALA A 346 6.67 24.12 1.58
CA ALA A 346 5.78 23.13 1.00
C ALA A 346 5.86 23.06 -0.54
N LEU A 347 5.79 24.21 -1.21
CA LEU A 347 5.90 24.30 -2.67
C LEU A 347 7.24 23.75 -3.17
N ASP A 348 8.34 24.08 -2.49
CA ASP A 348 9.68 23.58 -2.83
C ASP A 348 9.78 22.05 -2.67
N ALA A 349 9.20 21.49 -1.61
CA ALA A 349 9.13 20.05 -1.39
C ALA A 349 8.30 19.34 -2.46
N TYR A 350 7.10 19.84 -2.78
CA TYR A 350 6.26 19.26 -3.84
C TYR A 350 6.92 19.35 -5.23
N ARG A 351 7.61 20.46 -5.54
CA ARG A 351 8.38 20.58 -6.79
C ARG A 351 9.51 19.56 -6.86
N THR A 352 10.20 19.31 -5.75
CA THR A 352 11.26 18.30 -5.67
C THR A 352 10.71 16.90 -5.93
N SER A 353 9.60 16.54 -5.27
CA SER A 353 8.88 15.29 -5.53
C SER A 353 8.48 15.13 -7.01
N LEU A 354 7.84 16.14 -7.61
CA LEU A 354 7.44 16.11 -9.02
C LEU A 354 8.64 15.98 -9.95
N ALA A 355 9.77 16.63 -9.64
CA ALA A 355 10.99 16.52 -10.43
C ALA A 355 11.57 15.10 -10.41
N ILE A 356 11.56 14.42 -9.26
CA ILE A 356 11.95 13.01 -9.14
C ILE A 356 10.99 12.14 -9.96
N ASN A 357 9.67 12.30 -9.78
CA ASN A 357 8.66 11.54 -10.50
C ASN A 357 8.81 11.66 -12.03
N ARG A 358 9.11 12.86 -12.54
CA ARG A 358 9.36 13.09 -13.98
C ARG A 358 10.61 12.39 -14.51
N LYS A 359 11.58 12.06 -13.66
CA LYS A 359 12.80 11.32 -14.05
C LYS A 359 12.57 9.81 -14.05
N ILE A 360 11.84 9.29 -13.06
CA ILE A 360 11.70 7.84 -12.85
C ILE A 360 10.50 7.25 -13.59
N TYR A 361 9.49 8.06 -13.95
CA TYR A 361 8.28 7.57 -14.61
C TYR A 361 8.12 8.11 -16.03
N PRO A 362 7.45 7.34 -16.92
CA PRO A 362 7.01 7.84 -18.22
C PRO A 362 6.08 9.06 -18.10
N PRO A 363 6.03 9.97 -19.09
CA PRO A 363 5.27 11.23 -18.99
C PRO A 363 3.78 11.11 -18.65
N GLU A 364 3.12 10.00 -19.00
CA GLU A 364 1.69 9.79 -18.74
C GLU A 364 1.43 8.99 -17.44
N HIS A 365 2.43 8.81 -16.58
CA HIS A 365 2.28 8.03 -15.36
C HIS A 365 1.47 8.77 -14.28
N GLN A 366 0.66 8.03 -13.53
CA GLN A 366 -0.22 8.57 -12.49
C GLN A 366 0.50 9.41 -11.42
N GLN A 367 1.74 9.05 -11.06
CA GLN A 367 2.50 9.79 -10.04
C GLN A 367 2.95 11.19 -10.51
N ILE A 368 3.04 11.41 -11.82
CA ILE A 368 3.27 12.74 -12.39
C ILE A 368 2.00 13.60 -12.21
N ALA A 369 0.82 13.02 -12.48
CA ALA A 369 -0.46 13.71 -12.24
C ALA A 369 -0.64 14.09 -10.76
N THR A 370 -0.32 13.18 -9.83
CA THR A 370 -0.36 13.46 -8.38
C THR A 370 0.58 14.61 -8.00
N GLY A 371 1.82 14.60 -8.49
CA GLY A 371 2.79 15.67 -8.23
C GLY A 371 2.34 17.03 -8.79
N LEU A 372 1.81 17.05 -10.02
CA LEU A 372 1.24 18.25 -10.63
C LEU A 372 0.04 18.79 -9.85
N ASN A 373 -0.85 17.92 -9.36
CA ASN A 373 -1.98 18.31 -8.53
C ASN A 373 -1.51 18.97 -7.22
N ASN A 374 -0.51 18.39 -6.56
CA ASN A 374 0.01 18.94 -5.30
C ASN A 374 0.70 20.30 -5.52
N VAL A 375 1.56 20.40 -6.54
CA VAL A 375 2.19 21.66 -6.93
C VAL A 375 1.15 22.71 -7.31
N GLY A 376 0.14 22.34 -8.11
CA GLY A 376 -0.91 23.26 -8.54
C GLY A 376 -1.75 23.79 -7.38
N THR A 377 -2.09 22.93 -6.43
CA THR A 377 -2.80 23.31 -5.20
C THR A 377 -1.95 24.23 -4.32
N ALA A 378 -0.66 23.92 -4.15
CA ALA A 378 0.26 24.73 -3.37
C ALA A 378 0.50 26.11 -3.99
N LEU A 379 0.62 26.18 -5.32
CA LEU A 379 0.72 27.44 -6.07
C LEU A 379 -0.49 28.34 -5.83
N GLY A 380 -1.70 27.77 -5.89
CA GLY A 380 -2.93 28.50 -5.57
C GLY A 380 -2.91 29.12 -4.17
N ARG A 381 -2.49 28.35 -3.16
CA ARG A 381 -2.34 28.84 -1.77
C ARG A 381 -1.25 29.90 -1.63
N PHE A 382 -0.21 29.83 -2.47
CA PHE A 382 0.86 30.83 -2.53
C PHE A 382 0.49 32.09 -3.34
N GLY A 383 -0.73 32.15 -3.89
CA GLY A 383 -1.24 33.27 -4.68
C GLY A 383 -0.84 33.25 -6.16
N GLN A 384 -0.30 32.13 -6.66
CA GLN A 384 0.06 31.93 -8.07
C GLN A 384 -1.04 31.13 -8.79
N GLU A 385 -2.25 31.71 -8.83
CA GLU A 385 -3.47 31.02 -9.28
C GLU A 385 -3.39 30.52 -10.72
N ASP A 386 -2.93 31.34 -11.66
CA ASP A 386 -2.85 30.96 -13.08
C ASP A 386 -1.93 29.75 -13.32
N GLU A 387 -0.76 29.74 -12.66
CA GLU A 387 0.18 28.63 -12.72
C GLU A 387 -0.43 27.38 -12.05
N GLY A 388 -1.12 27.57 -10.92
CA GLY A 388 -1.83 26.50 -10.23
C GLY A 388 -2.93 25.85 -11.08
N LEU A 389 -3.75 26.66 -11.74
CA LEU A 389 -4.80 26.20 -12.65
C LEU A 389 -4.21 25.46 -13.87
N ALA A 390 -3.09 25.92 -14.42
CA ALA A 390 -2.41 25.24 -15.52
C ALA A 390 -1.91 23.84 -15.09
N MET A 391 -1.25 23.74 -13.93
CA MET A 391 -0.75 22.46 -13.39
C MET A 391 -1.89 21.48 -13.09
N LEU A 392 -3.01 21.95 -12.51
CA LEU A 392 -4.18 21.11 -12.26
C LEU A 392 -4.82 20.60 -13.55
N ARG A 393 -4.91 21.44 -14.60
CA ARG A 393 -5.42 21.00 -15.92
C ARG A 393 -4.51 19.94 -16.56
N GLU A 394 -3.19 20.10 -16.44
CA GLU A 394 -2.22 19.09 -16.91
C GLU A 394 -2.39 17.77 -16.13
N ALA A 395 -2.52 17.84 -14.80
CA ALA A 395 -2.76 16.68 -13.95
C ALA A 395 -4.02 15.91 -14.36
N ILE A 396 -5.13 16.63 -14.60
CA ILE A 396 -6.40 16.06 -15.06
C ILE A 396 -6.21 15.34 -16.40
N ALA A 397 -5.59 16.00 -17.39
CA ALA A 397 -5.38 15.42 -18.71
C ALA A 397 -4.50 14.16 -18.69
N ILE A 398 -3.51 14.08 -17.79
CA ILE A 398 -2.74 12.85 -17.58
C ILE A 398 -3.60 11.77 -16.92
N SER A 399 -4.31 12.09 -15.82
CA SER A 399 -5.14 11.11 -15.12
C SER A 399 -6.29 10.56 -15.97
N GLU A 400 -6.90 11.39 -16.84
CA GLU A 400 -7.97 10.94 -17.74
C GLU A 400 -7.46 9.93 -18.78
N ARG A 401 -6.25 10.14 -19.32
CA ARG A 401 -5.64 9.20 -20.27
C ARG A 401 -5.16 7.92 -19.61
N ALA A 402 -4.53 8.04 -18.44
CA ALA A 402 -3.90 6.91 -17.76
C ALA A 402 -4.89 6.02 -16.99
N LEU A 403 -5.89 6.63 -16.35
CA LEU A 403 -6.79 5.94 -15.40
C LEU A 403 -8.26 6.02 -15.82
N GLY A 404 -8.59 6.85 -16.81
CA GLY A 404 -9.95 7.11 -17.24
C GLY A 404 -10.62 8.29 -16.52
N PRO A 405 -11.73 8.81 -17.07
CA PRO A 405 -12.40 10.01 -16.56
C PRO A 405 -13.05 9.81 -15.19
N ASP A 406 -13.56 8.60 -14.91
CA ASP A 406 -14.30 8.30 -13.69
C ASP A 406 -13.40 7.74 -12.56
N SER A 407 -12.07 7.72 -12.75
CA SER A 407 -11.15 7.23 -11.73
C SER A 407 -11.13 8.13 -10.49
N SER A 408 -10.86 7.54 -9.32
CA SER A 408 -10.76 8.28 -8.06
C SER A 408 -9.75 9.44 -8.16
N GLN A 409 -8.55 9.19 -8.71
CA GLN A 409 -7.51 10.21 -8.85
C GLN A 409 -7.93 11.34 -9.80
N THR A 410 -8.58 11.02 -10.93
CA THR A 410 -9.09 12.03 -11.86
C THR A 410 -10.11 12.94 -11.16
N THR A 411 -11.05 12.35 -10.41
CA THR A 411 -12.05 13.15 -9.69
C THR A 411 -11.44 13.98 -8.55
N ILE A 412 -10.36 13.52 -7.91
CA ILE A 412 -9.60 14.32 -6.92
C ILE A 412 -8.97 15.54 -7.59
N ASN A 413 -8.30 15.36 -8.73
CA ASN A 413 -7.67 16.46 -9.46
C ASN A 413 -8.71 17.50 -9.90
N LEU A 414 -9.85 17.06 -10.43
CA LEU A 414 -10.98 17.94 -10.79
C LEU A 414 -11.57 18.66 -9.58
N ASN A 415 -11.73 17.98 -8.44
CA ASN A 415 -12.26 18.61 -7.23
C ASN A 415 -11.30 19.69 -6.70
N ASN A 416 -9.98 19.48 -6.78
CA ASN A 416 -9.00 20.50 -6.42
C ASN A 416 -8.99 21.68 -7.40
N LEU A 417 -9.21 21.43 -8.70
CA LEU A 417 -9.45 22.49 -9.68
C LEU A 417 -10.68 23.32 -9.30
N GLY A 418 -11.80 22.69 -8.94
CA GLY A 418 -12.99 23.38 -8.45
C GLY A 418 -12.71 24.24 -7.22
N ARG A 419 -11.93 23.73 -6.26
CA ARG A 419 -11.52 24.50 -5.06
C ARG A 419 -10.66 25.71 -5.41
N LEU A 420 -9.71 25.57 -6.34
CA LEU A 420 -8.86 26.69 -6.78
C LEU A 420 -9.67 27.73 -7.56
N LEU A 421 -10.61 27.30 -8.41
CA LEU A 421 -11.53 28.20 -9.10
C LEU A 421 -12.41 28.97 -8.11
N ARG A 422 -12.89 28.30 -7.05
CA ARG A 422 -13.65 28.93 -5.98
C ARG A 422 -12.83 29.99 -5.26
N SER A 423 -11.61 29.67 -4.83
CA SER A 423 -10.74 30.65 -4.14
C SER A 423 -10.35 31.83 -5.04
N ALA A 424 -10.26 31.61 -6.35
CA ALA A 424 -10.04 32.67 -7.35
C ALA A 424 -11.31 33.48 -7.67
N GLY A 425 -12.44 33.23 -7.00
CA GLY A 425 -13.70 33.93 -7.18
C GLY A 425 -14.51 33.52 -8.42
N SER A 426 -14.10 32.48 -9.13
CA SER A 426 -14.81 31.92 -10.30
C SER A 426 -15.88 30.91 -9.86
N HIS A 427 -16.83 31.35 -9.04
CA HIS A 427 -17.79 30.48 -8.35
C HIS A 427 -18.66 29.65 -9.30
N GLU A 428 -19.14 30.19 -10.42
CA GLU A 428 -19.94 29.45 -11.39
C GLU A 428 -19.14 28.33 -12.06
N ALA A 429 -17.89 28.60 -12.45
CA ALA A 429 -17.00 27.60 -13.02
C ALA A 429 -16.62 26.52 -11.99
N ALA A 430 -16.45 26.92 -10.72
CA ALA A 430 -16.26 25.98 -9.62
C ALA A 430 -17.48 25.06 -9.43
N LEU A 431 -18.69 25.62 -9.41
CA LEU A 431 -19.94 24.85 -9.31
C LEU A 431 -20.13 23.89 -10.49
N GLU A 432 -19.83 24.32 -11.71
CA GLU A 432 -19.85 23.44 -12.89
C GLU A 432 -18.87 22.27 -12.72
N THR A 433 -17.63 22.57 -12.34
CA THR A 433 -16.59 21.56 -12.10
C THR A 433 -17.00 20.59 -11.00
N PHE A 434 -17.51 21.08 -9.86
CA PHE A 434 -17.95 20.21 -8.77
C PHE A 434 -19.16 19.34 -9.13
N ARG A 435 -20.11 19.85 -9.92
CA ARG A 435 -21.25 19.05 -10.40
C ARG A 435 -20.81 17.95 -11.37
N GLU A 436 -19.82 18.23 -12.20
CA GLU A 436 -19.18 17.21 -13.02
C GLU A 436 -18.53 16.13 -12.14
N VAL A 437 -17.72 16.52 -11.15
CA VAL A 437 -17.10 15.59 -10.19
C VAL A 437 -18.16 14.74 -9.49
N LEU A 438 -19.24 15.36 -9.00
CA LEU A 438 -20.33 14.67 -8.32
C LEU A 438 -20.98 13.63 -9.25
N THR A 439 -21.22 13.98 -10.51
CA THR A 439 -21.79 13.05 -11.50
C THR A 439 -20.87 11.83 -11.73
N ARG A 440 -19.55 12.07 -11.85
CA ARG A 440 -18.56 11.00 -12.03
C ARG A 440 -18.45 10.11 -10.78
N ARG A 441 -18.47 10.68 -9.58
CA ARG A 441 -18.45 9.94 -8.30
C ARG A 441 -19.72 9.14 -8.06
N LEU A 442 -20.90 9.69 -8.35
CA LEU A 442 -22.16 8.95 -8.26
C LEU A 442 -22.20 7.74 -9.18
N ARG A 443 -21.59 7.82 -10.37
CA ARG A 443 -21.50 6.69 -11.30
C ARG A 443 -20.49 5.62 -10.83
N SER A 444 -19.34 6.03 -10.30
CA SER A 444 -18.23 5.15 -9.97
C SER A 444 -18.32 4.51 -8.59
N VAL A 445 -18.61 5.31 -7.56
CA VAL A 445 -18.59 4.88 -6.14
C VAL A 445 -19.94 5.02 -5.44
N GLY A 446 -20.92 5.69 -6.07
CA GLY A 446 -22.27 5.84 -5.54
C GLY A 446 -22.44 6.95 -4.51
N GLU A 447 -23.66 7.05 -3.97
CA GLU A 447 -24.05 8.08 -3.01
C GLU A 447 -23.39 7.87 -1.63
N GLN A 448 -23.34 6.62 -1.16
CA GLN A 448 -22.82 6.24 0.15
C GLN A 448 -21.29 6.12 0.14
N ASN A 449 -20.62 7.18 -0.31
CA ASN A 449 -19.16 7.26 -0.34
C ASN A 449 -18.68 8.62 0.18
N ILE A 450 -17.66 8.61 1.03
CA ILE A 450 -17.12 9.84 1.64
C ILE A 450 -16.59 10.83 0.61
N SER A 451 -16.01 10.38 -0.51
CA SER A 451 -15.58 11.29 -1.57
C SER A 451 -16.75 12.02 -2.22
N THR A 452 -17.91 11.37 -2.37
CA THR A 452 -19.16 11.99 -2.83
C THR A 452 -19.60 13.06 -1.84
N ALA A 453 -19.60 12.75 -0.53
CA ALA A 453 -19.93 13.72 0.53
C ALA A 453 -19.00 14.95 0.54
N VAL A 454 -17.69 14.76 0.33
CA VAL A 454 -16.72 15.85 0.22
C VAL A 454 -17.08 16.80 -0.92
N THR A 455 -17.43 16.28 -2.11
CA THR A 455 -17.82 17.13 -3.24
C THR A 455 -19.11 17.87 -2.97
N ARG A 456 -20.11 17.22 -2.35
CA ARG A 456 -21.35 17.90 -1.95
C ARG A 456 -21.08 19.04 -0.98
N ASN A 457 -20.21 18.82 0.00
CA ASN A 457 -19.78 19.88 0.92
C ASN A 457 -19.07 21.03 0.18
N ASP A 458 -18.19 20.73 -0.78
CA ASP A 458 -17.55 21.76 -1.59
C ASP A 458 -18.55 22.56 -2.45
N ILE A 459 -19.58 21.91 -3.00
CA ILE A 459 -20.71 22.56 -3.67
C ILE A 459 -21.44 23.48 -2.69
N ALA A 460 -21.79 22.97 -1.50
CA ALA A 460 -22.51 23.73 -0.49
C ALA A 460 -21.75 24.98 -0.07
N LEU A 461 -20.45 24.86 0.24
CA LEU A 461 -19.60 26.01 0.58
C LEU A 461 -19.56 27.04 -0.55
N THR A 462 -19.47 26.59 -1.81
CA THR A 462 -19.50 27.50 -2.97
C THR A 462 -20.86 28.18 -3.13
N LEU A 463 -21.96 27.47 -2.85
CA LEU A 463 -23.32 28.04 -2.86
C LEU A 463 -23.52 29.09 -1.77
N LEU A 464 -22.90 28.92 -0.60
CA LEU A 464 -22.91 29.94 0.46
C LEU A 464 -22.18 31.22 0.04
N GLU A 465 -21.05 31.10 -0.66
CA GLU A 465 -20.29 32.25 -1.19
C GLU A 465 -21.07 33.05 -2.24
N VAL A 466 -22.09 32.47 -2.89
CA VAL A 466 -22.99 33.15 -3.84
C VAL A 466 -24.42 33.31 -3.31
N ASP A 467 -24.61 33.31 -1.99
CA ASP A 467 -25.89 33.57 -1.31
C ASP A 467 -27.05 32.61 -1.66
N ARG A 468 -26.75 31.35 -2.00
CA ARG A 468 -27.72 30.29 -2.33
C ARG A 468 -27.93 29.32 -1.17
N ALA A 469 -28.21 29.85 0.01
CA ALA A 469 -28.30 29.08 1.25
C ALA A 469 -29.28 27.87 1.22
N PRO A 470 -30.49 27.94 0.61
CA PRO A 470 -31.38 26.78 0.57
C PRO A 470 -30.79 25.57 -0.17
N GLU A 471 -30.05 25.81 -1.25
CA GLU A 471 -29.37 24.75 -2.01
C GLU A 471 -28.14 24.23 -1.25
N ALA A 472 -27.42 25.12 -0.56
CA ALA A 472 -26.30 24.73 0.29
C ALA A 472 -26.75 23.84 1.46
N ILE A 473 -27.90 24.12 2.08
CA ILE A 473 -28.47 23.28 3.14
C ILE A 473 -28.77 21.87 2.62
N ASP A 474 -29.35 21.74 1.42
CA ASP A 474 -29.66 20.44 0.82
C ASP A 474 -28.39 19.62 0.57
N GLU A 475 -27.37 20.22 -0.04
CA GLU A 475 -26.10 19.54 -0.33
C GLU A 475 -25.31 19.18 0.94
N SER A 476 -25.23 20.09 1.91
CA SER A 476 -24.58 19.82 3.20
C SER A 476 -25.32 18.74 4.01
N THR A 477 -26.65 18.67 3.94
CA THR A 477 -27.43 17.62 4.64
C THR A 477 -27.07 16.24 4.09
N LYS A 478 -27.05 16.08 2.76
CA LYS A 478 -26.64 14.81 2.12
C LYS A 478 -25.21 14.41 2.46
N ALA A 479 -24.30 15.39 2.55
CA ALA A 479 -22.92 15.15 2.96
C ALA A 479 -22.84 14.62 4.40
N VAL A 480 -23.55 15.25 5.34
CA VAL A 480 -23.63 14.83 6.75
C VAL A 480 -24.23 13.43 6.88
N ASP A 481 -25.34 13.16 6.20
CA ASP A 481 -26.01 11.85 6.26
C ASP A 481 -25.10 10.73 5.77
N THR A 482 -24.39 10.96 4.66
CA THR A 482 -23.40 10.01 4.12
C THR A 482 -22.25 9.79 5.10
N ALA A 483 -21.74 10.84 5.73
CA ALA A 483 -20.64 10.75 6.67
C ALA A 483 -21.03 10.02 7.96
N ARG A 484 -22.22 10.30 8.52
CA ARG A 484 -22.76 9.58 9.68
C ARG A 484 -22.95 8.10 9.37
N ALA A 485 -23.48 7.76 8.20
CA ALA A 485 -23.71 6.37 7.82
C ALA A 485 -22.40 5.58 7.60
N THR A 486 -21.35 6.23 7.09
CA THR A 486 -20.11 5.55 6.69
C THR A 486 -19.03 5.56 7.77
N LEU A 487 -18.86 6.68 8.48
CA LEU A 487 -17.78 6.90 9.46
C LEU A 487 -18.28 6.93 10.90
N GLY A 488 -19.59 7.01 11.10
CA GLY A 488 -20.20 7.23 12.40
C GLY A 488 -20.26 8.72 12.78
N PRO A 489 -21.03 9.03 13.84
CA PRO A 489 -21.26 10.40 14.30
C PRO A 489 -20.04 11.03 14.98
N ASP A 490 -19.13 10.23 15.55
CA ASP A 490 -18.02 10.74 16.37
C ASP A 490 -16.74 11.00 15.55
N HIS A 491 -16.74 10.65 14.26
CA HIS A 491 -15.61 10.86 13.39
C HIS A 491 -15.44 12.35 13.04
N ASN A 492 -14.20 12.86 13.11
CA ASN A 492 -13.88 14.28 12.86
C ASN A 492 -14.37 14.84 11.51
N ALA A 493 -14.34 14.01 10.46
CA ALA A 493 -14.87 14.40 9.14
C ALA A 493 -16.40 14.64 9.19
N THR A 494 -17.14 13.82 9.95
CA THR A 494 -18.58 14.01 10.18
C THR A 494 -18.83 15.35 10.86
N THR A 495 -18.08 15.65 11.92
CA THR A 495 -18.17 16.94 12.63
C THR A 495 -17.87 18.13 11.70
N SER A 496 -16.88 17.99 10.81
CA SER A 496 -16.54 19.06 9.85
C SER A 496 -17.69 19.37 8.89
N PHE A 497 -18.38 18.33 8.38
CA PHE A 497 -19.57 18.53 7.55
C PHE A 497 -20.76 19.09 8.33
N GLU A 498 -20.92 18.70 9.59
CA GLU A 498 -21.97 19.25 10.46
C GLU A 498 -21.75 20.74 10.75
N ILE A 499 -20.50 21.19 10.91
CA ILE A 499 -20.17 22.61 11.03
C ILE A 499 -20.49 23.37 9.74
N ALA A 500 -20.21 22.78 8.57
CA ALA A 500 -20.57 23.38 7.28
C ALA A 500 -22.10 23.46 7.09
N LEU A 501 -22.84 22.43 7.51
CA LEU A 501 -24.31 22.45 7.54
C LEU A 501 -24.84 23.52 8.49
N ALA A 502 -24.27 23.64 9.70
CA ALA A 502 -24.65 24.70 10.64
C ALA A 502 -24.41 26.10 10.06
N SER A 503 -23.29 26.29 9.34
CA SER A 503 -23.01 27.56 8.64
C SER A 503 -24.07 27.85 7.57
N ALA A 504 -24.47 26.83 6.81
CA ALA A 504 -25.53 26.96 5.81
C ALA A 504 -26.90 27.27 6.42
N LEU A 505 -27.24 26.62 7.54
CA LEU A 505 -28.46 26.88 8.32
C LEU A 505 -28.48 28.31 8.86
N CYS A 506 -27.35 28.81 9.37
CA CYS A 506 -27.22 30.20 9.82
C CYS A 506 -27.51 31.20 8.71
N GLN A 507 -26.86 31.06 7.55
CA GLN A 507 -27.10 31.96 6.40
C GLN A 507 -28.53 31.81 5.85
N GLY A 508 -29.12 30.61 5.95
CA GLY A 508 -30.52 30.34 5.60
C GLY A 508 -31.54 30.80 6.64
N GLY A 509 -31.14 31.43 7.74
CA GLY A 509 -32.03 31.94 8.79
C GLY A 509 -32.59 30.88 9.74
N ARG A 510 -32.10 29.64 9.68
CA ARG A 510 -32.51 28.51 10.54
C ARG A 510 -31.60 28.39 11.76
N LEU A 511 -31.57 29.45 12.58
CA LEU A 511 -30.63 29.58 13.70
C LEU A 511 -30.83 28.52 14.79
N ASP A 512 -32.07 28.16 15.12
CA ASP A 512 -32.36 27.15 16.15
C ASP A 512 -31.84 25.76 15.75
N ASP A 513 -31.95 25.41 14.47
CA ASP A 513 -31.44 24.15 13.93
C ASP A 513 -29.90 24.14 13.93
N ALA A 514 -29.28 25.27 13.56
CA ALA A 514 -27.83 25.43 13.60
C ALA A 514 -27.28 25.32 15.03
N GLU A 515 -27.93 25.98 16.00
CA GLU A 515 -27.55 25.92 17.41
C GLU A 515 -27.66 24.49 17.96
N THR A 516 -28.76 23.81 17.67
CA THR A 516 -28.97 22.41 18.08
C THR A 516 -27.85 21.51 17.54
N LEU A 517 -27.51 21.66 16.26
CA LEU A 517 -26.47 20.87 15.63
C LEU A 517 -25.08 21.15 16.22
N LEU A 518 -24.73 22.42 16.42
CA LEU A 518 -23.45 22.82 16.99
C LEU A 518 -23.30 22.36 18.45
N ARG A 519 -24.37 22.42 19.24
CA ARG A 519 -24.38 21.88 20.62
C ARG A 519 -24.09 20.38 20.63
N ALA A 520 -24.76 19.60 19.78
CA ALA A 520 -24.51 18.17 19.66
C ALA A 520 -23.10 17.84 19.17
N CYS A 521 -22.50 18.67 18.31
CA CYS A 521 -21.09 18.53 17.92
C CYS A 521 -20.16 18.77 19.11
N LEU A 522 -20.39 19.85 19.87
CA LEU A 522 -19.56 20.20 21.01
C LEU A 522 -19.63 19.15 22.13
N GLU A 523 -20.82 18.65 22.44
CA GLU A 523 -21.01 17.60 23.45
C GLU A 523 -20.23 16.32 23.11
N ARG A 524 -20.27 15.89 21.84
CA ARG A 524 -19.48 14.74 21.36
C ARG A 524 -17.98 14.99 21.48
N GLN A 525 -17.51 16.18 21.11
CA GLN A 525 -16.08 16.54 21.23
C GLN A 525 -15.60 16.57 22.68
N ILE A 526 -16.44 17.08 23.60
CA ILE A 526 -16.13 17.09 25.05
C ILE A 526 -16.05 15.66 25.59
N ALA A 527 -17.00 14.79 25.23
CA ALA A 527 -16.98 13.39 25.64
C ALA A 527 -15.72 12.67 25.15
N ALA A 528 -15.35 12.85 23.86
CA ALA A 528 -14.15 12.26 23.30
C ALA A 528 -12.85 12.77 23.94
N ALA A 529 -12.81 14.03 24.38
CA ALA A 529 -11.65 14.59 25.08
C ALA A 529 -11.56 14.16 26.56
N GLY A 530 -12.70 13.84 27.20
CA GLY A 530 -12.75 13.36 28.58
C GLY A 530 -12.18 11.95 28.77
N ASP A 531 -12.49 11.04 27.83
CA ASP A 531 -12.00 9.66 27.86
C ASP A 531 -10.49 9.52 27.58
N ALA A 532 -9.83 10.57 27.07
CA ALA A 532 -8.38 10.60 26.84
C ALA A 532 -7.57 11.02 28.09
N SER A 533 -8.24 11.30 29.21
CA SER A 533 -7.62 11.84 30.44
C SER A 533 -7.74 10.94 31.68
N GLU A 534 -8.33 9.73 31.53
CA GLU A 534 -8.33 8.64 32.52
C GLU A 534 -7.39 7.50 32.09
#